data_AF-A0A2J7ZFR0-F1
#
_entry.id   AF-A0A2J7ZFR0-F1
#
_cell.length_a   1.000
_cell.length_b   1.000
_cell.length_c   1.000
_cell.angle_alpha   90.00
_cell.angle_beta   90.00
_cell.angle_gamma   90.00
#
_symmetry.space_group_name_H-M   'P 1'
#
loop_
_entity.id
_entity.type
_entity.pdbx_description
1 polymer ?
#
loop_
_entity_poly.entity_id
_entity_poly.type
_entity_poly.pdbx_seq_one_letter_code
_entity_poly.pdbx_strand_id
1 'polypeptide(L)' 'VMALIAYLIEKKNCFGPHLIIVPNAVMVNWKSELCKWLPGVRCVYYVGSREERARK' A
#
# COMPACT_ATOMS: atom_id res chain seq x y z
N VAL A 1 8.56 6.99 -0.07
CA VAL A 1 7.32 6.61 -0.78
C VAL A 1 6.07 7.12 -0.07
N MET A 2 5.90 6.87 1.24
CA MET A 2 4.71 7.36 1.98
C MET A 2 4.45 8.86 1.82
N ALA A 3 5.48 9.69 1.98
CA ALA A 3 5.36 11.15 1.81
C ALA A 3 4.94 11.56 0.38
N LEU A 4 5.35 10.82 -0.64
CA LEU A 4 4.94 11.08 -2.02
C LEU A 4 3.46 10.74 -2.23
N ILE A 5 3.01 9.60 -1.73
CA ILE A 5 1.61 9.19 -1.80
C ILE A 5 0.71 10.17 -1.01
N ALA A 6 1.13 10.56 0.19
CA ALA A 6 0.47 11.59 0.98
C ALA A 6 0.30 12.89 0.19
N TYR A 7 1.38 13.38 -0.42
CA TYR A 7 1.36 14.60 -1.22
C TYR A 7 0.42 14.49 -2.44
N LEU A 8 0.46 13.37 -3.17
CA LEU A 8 -0.40 13.15 -4.32
C LEU A 8 -1.89 13.15 -3.94
N ILE A 9 -2.22 12.54 -2.80
CA ILE A 9 -3.59 12.51 -2.29
C ILE A 9 -4.03 13.91 -1.82
N GLU A 10 -3.26 14.53 -0.92
CA GLU A 10 -3.68 15.77 -0.25
C GLU A 10 -3.57 17.03 -1.12
N LYS A 11 -2.53 17.13 -1.96
CA LYS A 11 -2.23 18.36 -2.72
C LYS A 11 -2.63 18.29 -4.17
N LYS A 12 -2.59 17.09 -4.76
CA LYS A 12 -2.95 16.89 -6.17
C LYS A 12 -4.34 16.27 -6.35
N ASN A 13 -5.02 15.92 -5.25
CA ASN A 13 -6.33 15.24 -5.26
C ASN A 13 -6.30 13.94 -6.10
N CYS A 14 -5.12 13.33 -6.24
CA CYS A 14 -4.91 12.11 -6.99
C CYS A 14 -5.10 10.90 -6.07
N PHE A 15 -6.36 10.56 -5.81
CA PHE A 15 -6.78 9.37 -5.06
C PHE A 15 -6.62 8.04 -5.82
N GLY A 16 -6.12 8.10 -7.07
CA GLY A 16 -6.11 7.00 -8.03
C GLY A 16 -5.47 5.71 -7.50
N PRO A 17 -5.58 4.60 -8.25
CA PRO A 17 -4.96 3.35 -7.85
C PRO A 17 -3.44 3.48 -7.90
N HIS A 18 -2.81 3.53 -6.72
CA HIS A 18 -1.35 3.53 -6.57
C HIS A 18 -0.86 2.09 -6.42
N LEU A 19 0.03 1.65 -7.31
CA LEU A 19 0.68 0.34 -7.24
C LEU A 19 2.11 0.48 -6.73
N ILE A 20 2.43 -0.26 -5.67
CA ILE A 20 3.77 -0.30 -5.08
C ILE A 20 4.27 -1.74 -5.13
N ILE A 21 5.43 -1.96 -5.73
CA ILE A 21 6.07 -3.27 -5.82
C ILE A 21 7.26 -3.30 -4.86
N VAL A 22 7.29 -4.29 -3.98
CA VAL A 22 8.36 -4.47 -2.99
C VAL A 22 8.71 -5.95 -2.83
N PRO A 23 9.92 -6.28 -2.36
CA PRO A 23 10.27 -7.64 -1.98
C PRO A 23 9.36 -8.17 -0.87
N ASN A 24 9.05 -9.47 -0.91
CA ASN A 24 8.19 -10.09 0.10
C ASN A 24 8.72 -9.93 1.54
N ALA A 25 10.05 -9.91 1.72
CA ALA A 25 10.70 -9.79 3.03
C ALA A 25 10.34 -8.49 3.78
N VAL A 26 9.99 -7.41 3.06
CA VAL A 26 9.70 -6.10 3.68
C VAL A 26 8.19 -5.82 3.77
N MET A 27 7.32 -6.70 3.28
CA MET A 27 5.87 -6.50 3.25
C MET A 27 5.26 -6.19 4.62
N VAL A 28 5.74 -6.87 5.67
CA VAL A 28 5.24 -6.67 7.04
C VAL A 28 5.58 -5.27 7.54
N ASN A 29 6.81 -4.82 7.30
CA ASN A 29 7.24 -3.47 7.64
C ASN A 29 6.43 -2.41 6.88
N TRP A 30 6.21 -2.62 5.57
CA TRP A 30 5.39 -1.75 4.74
C TRP A 30 3.94 -1.65 5.21
N LYS A 31 3.34 -2.76 5.66
CA LYS A 31 1.98 -2.74 6.22
C LYS A 31 1.91 -1.88 7.50
N SER A 32 2.91 -2.01 8.37
CA SER A 32 3.01 -1.21 9.60
C SER A 32 3.18 0.28 9.30
N GLU A 33 4.10 0.62 8.39
CA GLU A 33 4.33 2.01 7.99
C GLU A 33 3.11 2.64 7.31
N LEU A 34 2.43 1.92 6.41
CA LEU A 34 1.20 2.41 5.76
C LEU A 34 0.11 2.68 6.79
N CYS A 35 -0.09 1.79 7.75
CA CYS A 35 -1.10 1.98 8.80
C CYS A 35 -0.74 3.14 9.73
N LYS A 36 0.55 3.34 10.02
CA LYS A 36 1.03 4.40 10.91
C LYS A 36 0.99 5.78 10.25
N TRP A 37 1.45 5.89 9.01
CA TRP A 37 1.64 7.17 8.33
C TRP A 37 0.45 7.57 7.45
N LEU A 38 -0.34 6.60 6.97
CA LEU A 38 -1.45 6.80 6.04
C LEU A 38 -2.73 6.03 6.50
N PRO A 39 -3.24 6.26 7.73
CA PRO A 39 -4.36 5.49 8.28
C PRO A 39 -5.68 5.66 7.50
N GLY A 40 -5.85 6.75 6.76
CA GLY A 40 -7.05 7.01 5.94
C GLY A 40 -7.05 6.35 4.56
N VAL A 41 -5.96 5.67 4.17
CA VAL A 41 -5.81 5.10 2.82
C VAL A 41 -6.18 3.62 2.82
N ARG A 42 -7.09 3.23 1.92
CA ARG A 42 -7.42 1.81 1.70
C ARG A 42 -6.28 1.14 0.93
N CYS A 43 -5.59 0.21 1.59
CA CYS A 43 -4.48 -0.55 1.00
C CYS A 43 -4.89 -2.00 0.75
N VAL A 44 -4.61 -2.54 -0.45
CA VAL A 44 -4.78 -3.96 -0.78
C VAL A 44 -3.40 -4.61 -0.84
N TYR A 45 -3.21 -5.68 -0.07
CA TYR A 45 -1.93 -6.41 0.00
C TYR A 45 -2.00 -7.71 -0.79
N TYR A 46 -1.33 -7.71 -1.95
CA TYR A 46 -1.23 -8.86 -2.83
C TYR A 46 0.03 -9.68 -2.53
N VAL A 47 -0.12 -10.66 -1.64
CA VAL A 47 0.94 -11.55 -1.16
C VAL A 47 0.39 -12.95 -0.92
N GLY A 48 1.27 -13.95 -0.84
CA GLY A 48 0.92 -15.33 -0.50
C GLY A 48 1.02 -16.30 -1.68
N SER A 49 0.57 -17.54 -1.46
CA SER A 49 0.49 -18.59 -2.48
C SER A 49 -0.55 -18.25 -3.57
N ARG A 50 -0.56 -19.01 -4.66
CA ARG A 50 -1.54 -18.80 -5.75
C ARG A 50 -3.00 -18.88 -5.25
N GLU A 51 -3.27 -19.78 -4.30
CA GLU A 51 -4.60 -20.00 -3.72
C GLU A 51 -5.00 -18.85 -2.78
N GLU A 52 -4.07 -18.30 -2.01
CA GLU A 52 -4.30 -17.13 -1.17
C GLU A 52 -4.60 -15.88 -1.99
N ARG A 53 -3.94 -15.75 -3.14
CA ARG A 53 -4.13 -14.63 -4.07
C ARG A 53 -5.43 -14.74 -4.88
N ALA A 54 -5.96 -15.93 -5.10
CA ALA A 54 -7.23 -16.13 -5.81
C ALA A 54 -8.48 -15.87 -4.93
N ARG A 55 -8.32 -15.86 -3.60
CA ARG A 55 -9.41 -15.61 -2.64
C ARG A 55 -9.57 -14.15 -2.22
N LYS A 56 -8.67 -13.26 -2.64
CA LYS A 56 -8.67 -11.83 -2.32
C LYS A 56 -9.10 -11.01 -3.53
#